data_AF-A0AAV5VCX6-F1
#
_entry.id   AF-A0AAV5VCX6-F1
#
_cell.length_a   1.000
_cell.length_b   1.000
_cell.length_c   1.000
_cell.angle_alpha   90.00
_cell.angle_beta   90.00
_cell.angle_gamma   90.00
#
_symmetry.space_group_name_H-M   'P 1'
#
loop_
_entity.id
_entity.type
_entity.pdbx_description
1 polymer ?
#
loop_
_entity_poly.entity_id
_entity_poly.type
_entity_poly.pdbx_seq_one_letter_code
_entity_poly.pdbx_strand_id
1 'polypeptide(L)'
;AQTLEIFSKNISMPYVVKKSWVDNFIRFNHVLETKSLRTRIVAIGCVPSNQPDGRSLSIGESTRQHEFVFGCQQDAHGVISYDATACIDPLGNEMKVGESRRLSNGTVVLHCTISNGVVKKVIEKASGCFFNDTLYGEDETWIEPIQPSLEDQVFMFRETNRPKLGRRQAVIVEPKLRGRLMQCFRPHYNFFESQLIGCVVGKFGIRIDEYAQIEPGIYVKCVERESGGVGVKVVDRDDLSCRMGNATVPEGYVWVDTLRGAEFTCSSGNIVKKSCVLGSERIPLGKEVRLKNECVFVCHPGTNMYMCDKVIHKSEVIDEDLEQKIDKSKIRWGSFGAKRTFNEILQ
;
A
#
# COMPACT_ATOMS: atom_id res chain seq x y z
N ALA A 1 -58.96 -73.06 22.91
CA ALA A 1 -58.69 -73.44 24.31
C ALA A 1 -57.30 -74.07 24.36
N GLN A 2 -56.54 -73.80 25.43
CA GLN A 2 -55.18 -74.31 25.75
C GLN A 2 -54.04 -73.65 24.92
N THR A 3 -52.96 -73.10 25.47
CA THR A 3 -52.41 -73.08 26.84
C THR A 3 -51.50 -71.83 26.98
N LEU A 4 -51.71 -71.05 28.04
CA LEU A 4 -50.74 -70.08 28.56
C LEU A 4 -49.80 -70.87 29.50
N GLU A 5 -48.58 -71.16 29.05
CA GLU A 5 -47.53 -71.59 29.96
C GLU A 5 -46.88 -70.38 30.61
N ILE A 6 -46.99 -70.41 31.94
CA ILE A 6 -46.46 -69.48 32.91
C ILE A 6 -44.94 -69.60 32.88
N PHE A 7 -44.26 -68.63 32.27
CA PHE A 7 -42.85 -68.37 32.57
C PHE A 7 -42.75 -67.47 33.79
N SER A 8 -42.77 -68.09 34.97
CA SER A 8 -42.18 -67.51 36.18
C SER A 8 -40.65 -67.51 36.03
N LYS A 9 -40.03 -66.35 35.84
CA LYS A 9 -38.59 -66.21 36.04
C LYS A 9 -38.25 -64.91 36.79
N ASN A 10 -37.84 -65.11 38.03
CA ASN A 10 -36.82 -64.36 38.77
C ASN A 10 -36.85 -62.83 38.68
N ILE A 11 -37.48 -62.25 39.69
CA ILE A 11 -37.17 -60.92 40.21
C ILE A 11 -35.76 -61.01 40.86
N SER A 12 -34.72 -60.77 40.07
CA SER A 12 -33.38 -60.51 40.59
C SER A 12 -32.62 -59.61 39.63
N MET A 13 -32.25 -58.43 40.13
CA MET A 13 -31.48 -57.34 39.51
C MET A 13 -32.29 -56.30 38.73
N PRO A 14 -32.24 -55.00 39.13
CA PRO A 14 -32.70 -53.94 38.26
C PRO A 14 -31.78 -53.90 37.04
N TYR A 15 -32.32 -54.22 35.86
CA TYR A 15 -31.62 -54.05 34.59
C TYR A 15 -31.30 -52.56 34.42
N VAL A 16 -30.08 -52.15 34.76
CA VAL A 16 -29.56 -50.83 34.40
C VAL A 16 -29.25 -50.88 32.91
N VAL A 17 -30.23 -50.50 32.09
CA VAL A 17 -29.97 -50.22 30.68
C VAL A 17 -29.10 -48.97 30.63
N LYS A 18 -27.77 -49.14 30.57
CA LYS A 18 -26.81 -48.05 30.31
C LYS A 18 -27.05 -47.54 28.89
N LYS A 19 -28.03 -46.65 28.72
CA LYS A 19 -28.28 -45.98 27.46
C LYS A 19 -27.32 -44.78 27.38
N SER A 20 -26.23 -44.94 26.64
CA SER A 20 -25.39 -43.83 26.22
C SER A 20 -25.72 -43.43 24.79
N TRP A 21 -25.69 -42.15 24.50
CA TRP A 21 -25.81 -41.62 23.14
C TRP A 21 -24.83 -40.46 22.96
N VAL A 22 -24.64 -40.06 21.72
CA VAL A 22 -23.84 -38.90 21.35
C VAL A 22 -24.75 -37.92 20.64
N ASP A 23 -24.68 -36.66 21.03
CA ASP A 23 -25.38 -35.57 20.36
C ASP A 23 -24.49 -34.33 20.38
N ASN A 24 -24.42 -33.61 19.26
CA ASN A 24 -23.52 -32.48 19.03
C ASN A 24 -22.08 -32.73 19.52
N PHE A 25 -21.52 -33.89 19.18
CA PHE A 25 -20.18 -34.33 19.61
C PHE A 25 -20.01 -34.50 21.13
N ILE A 26 -21.08 -34.44 21.92
CA ILE A 26 -21.03 -34.66 23.38
C ILE A 26 -21.60 -36.04 23.67
N ARG A 27 -20.90 -36.82 24.50
CA ARG A 27 -21.38 -38.12 24.96
C ARG A 27 -22.16 -37.96 26.25
N PHE A 28 -23.40 -38.45 26.22
CA PHE A 28 -24.28 -38.46 27.37
C PHE A 28 -24.42 -39.88 27.93
N ASN A 29 -24.57 -39.95 29.24
CA ASN A 29 -24.87 -41.19 29.93
C ASN A 29 -26.01 -41.00 30.92
N HIS A 30 -26.84 -42.03 31.03
CA HIS A 30 -27.92 -42.09 32.00
C HIS A 30 -27.41 -42.71 33.30
N VAL A 31 -27.43 -41.95 34.39
CA VAL A 31 -26.94 -42.39 35.70
C VAL A 31 -28.10 -42.49 36.67
N LEU A 32 -28.26 -43.66 37.29
CA LEU A 32 -29.17 -43.89 38.41
C LEU A 32 -28.49 -43.48 39.71
N GLU A 33 -29.11 -42.55 40.42
CA GLU A 33 -28.64 -42.13 41.72
C GLU A 33 -29.15 -43.11 42.78
N THR A 34 -28.25 -43.91 43.35
CA THR A 34 -28.56 -45.04 44.23
C THR A 34 -29.34 -44.67 45.49
N LYS A 35 -29.26 -43.40 45.92
CA LYS A 35 -29.95 -42.91 47.12
C LYS A 35 -31.38 -42.42 46.87
N SER A 36 -31.69 -41.99 45.65
CA SER A 36 -32.95 -41.30 45.33
C SER A 36 -33.81 -42.05 44.32
N LEU A 37 -33.28 -43.12 43.69
CA LEU A 37 -33.86 -43.79 42.51
C LEU A 37 -34.16 -42.82 41.36
N ARG A 38 -33.63 -41.59 41.41
CA ARG A 38 -33.77 -40.61 40.35
C ARG A 38 -32.72 -40.86 39.28
N THR A 39 -33.15 -40.67 38.05
CA THR A 39 -32.29 -40.77 36.89
C THR A 39 -31.84 -39.37 36.50
N ARG A 40 -30.55 -39.23 36.18
CA ARG A 40 -30.00 -37.98 35.65
C ARG A 40 -29.18 -38.26 34.40
N ILE A 41 -29.21 -37.31 33.48
CA ILE A 41 -28.37 -37.30 32.29
C ILE A 41 -27.12 -36.51 32.63
N VAL A 42 -25.96 -37.09 32.38
CA VAL A 42 -24.67 -36.42 32.57
C VAL A 42 -23.88 -36.47 31.28
N ALA A 43 -23.27 -35.35 30.92
CA ALA A 43 -22.26 -35.29 29.87
C ALA A 43 -20.95 -35.86 30.45
N ILE A 44 -20.34 -36.81 29.76
CA ILE A 44 -19.15 -37.53 30.24
C ILE A 44 -17.88 -37.22 29.44
N GLY A 45 -18.02 -36.50 28.33
CA GLY A 45 -16.91 -36.15 27.45
C GLY A 45 -17.39 -35.86 26.04
N CYS A 46 -16.44 -35.81 25.10
CA CYS A 46 -16.71 -35.45 23.72
C CYS A 46 -16.38 -36.62 22.77
N VAL A 47 -17.03 -36.72 21.63
CA VAL A 47 -16.83 -37.76 20.62
C VAL A 47 -16.73 -37.08 19.25
N PRO A 48 -15.50 -36.89 18.72
CA PRO A 48 -15.26 -36.12 17.50
C PRO A 48 -15.94 -36.63 16.24
N SER A 49 -16.27 -37.93 16.17
CA SER A 49 -16.97 -38.49 15.01
C SER A 49 -18.48 -38.22 15.03
N ASN A 50 -19.02 -37.72 16.15
CA ASN A 50 -20.46 -37.64 16.42
C ASN A 50 -21.20 -38.98 16.27
N GLN A 51 -20.49 -40.11 16.39
CA GLN A 51 -21.06 -41.45 16.32
C GLN A 51 -21.04 -42.10 17.71
N PRO A 52 -22.05 -42.92 18.07
CA PRO A 52 -22.15 -43.53 19.39
C PRO A 52 -20.99 -44.49 19.73
N ASP A 53 -20.36 -45.07 18.71
CA ASP A 53 -19.19 -45.97 18.78
C ASP A 53 -17.85 -45.24 18.58
N GLY A 54 -17.87 -43.91 18.44
CA GLY A 54 -16.68 -43.10 18.27
C GLY A 54 -15.74 -43.09 19.49
N ARG A 55 -14.47 -42.77 19.24
CA ARG A 55 -13.49 -42.55 20.32
C ARG A 55 -13.95 -41.40 21.22
N SER A 56 -14.09 -41.69 22.52
CA SER A 56 -14.41 -40.68 23.52
C SER A 56 -13.14 -39.95 23.96
N LEU A 57 -13.23 -38.62 24.00
CA LEU A 57 -12.28 -37.72 24.62
C LEU A 57 -12.74 -37.40 26.04
N SER A 58 -11.79 -37.42 26.98
CA SER A 58 -12.04 -36.95 28.34
C SER A 58 -12.09 -35.42 28.38
N ILE A 59 -12.72 -34.84 29.41
CA ILE A 59 -12.70 -33.39 29.62
C ILE A 59 -11.24 -32.94 29.81
N GLY A 60 -10.82 -31.93 29.05
CA GLY A 60 -9.44 -31.44 28.97
C GLY A 60 -8.59 -32.10 27.89
N GLU A 61 -9.07 -33.18 27.26
CA GLU A 61 -8.37 -33.82 26.14
C GLU A 61 -8.63 -33.04 24.83
N SER A 62 -7.62 -33.02 23.96
CA SER A 62 -7.68 -32.38 22.65
C SER A 62 -7.31 -33.36 21.54
N THR A 63 -7.86 -33.13 20.35
CA THR A 63 -7.54 -33.89 19.14
C THR A 63 -7.21 -32.96 17.98
N ARG A 64 -6.41 -33.45 17.03
CA ARG A 64 -6.08 -32.72 15.80
C ARG A 64 -6.98 -33.21 14.67
N GLN A 65 -7.66 -32.27 14.02
CA GLN A 65 -8.51 -32.56 12.86
C GLN A 65 -8.33 -31.48 11.80
N HIS A 66 -7.97 -31.89 10.59
CA HIS A 66 -7.69 -30.99 9.47
C HIS A 66 -6.66 -29.91 9.84
N GLU A 67 -7.06 -28.64 9.79
CA GLU A 67 -6.21 -27.49 10.07
C GLU A 67 -6.41 -26.91 11.47
N PHE A 68 -7.06 -27.64 12.39
CA PHE A 68 -7.41 -27.16 13.72
C PHE A 68 -7.15 -28.20 14.81
N VAL A 69 -6.96 -27.68 16.02
CA VAL A 69 -6.99 -28.47 17.26
C VAL A 69 -8.34 -28.25 17.90
N PHE A 70 -9.04 -29.34 18.21
CA PHE A 70 -10.32 -29.33 18.90
C PHE A 70 -10.14 -29.82 20.33
N GLY A 71 -10.76 -29.13 21.28
CA GLY A 71 -10.70 -29.47 22.70
C GLY A 71 -12.07 -29.83 23.26
N CYS A 72 -12.10 -30.83 24.15
CA CYS A 72 -13.27 -31.10 24.98
C CYS A 72 -13.16 -30.29 26.26
N GLN A 73 -13.93 -29.20 26.39
CA GLN A 73 -13.81 -28.28 27.51
C GLN A 73 -15.09 -28.26 28.35
N GLN A 74 -14.95 -27.99 29.64
CA GLN A 74 -16.07 -27.76 30.55
C GLN A 74 -15.96 -26.35 31.12
N ASP A 75 -17.03 -25.58 31.01
CA ASP A 75 -17.09 -24.21 31.54
C ASP A 75 -17.36 -24.19 33.06
N ALA A 76 -17.38 -22.99 33.64
CA ALA A 76 -17.65 -22.78 35.07
C ALA A 76 -19.07 -23.20 35.49
N HIS A 77 -20.00 -23.31 34.55
CA HIS A 77 -21.38 -23.76 34.77
C HIS A 77 -21.54 -25.28 34.59
N GLY A 78 -20.46 -25.97 34.26
CA GLY A 78 -20.44 -27.41 34.05
C GLY A 78 -20.90 -27.84 32.65
N VAL A 79 -21.09 -26.90 31.72
CA VAL A 79 -21.45 -27.18 30.32
C VAL A 79 -20.21 -27.70 29.59
N ILE A 80 -20.35 -28.82 28.91
CA ILE A 80 -19.27 -29.42 28.11
C ILE A 80 -19.46 -29.01 26.64
N SER A 81 -18.40 -28.52 26.01
CA SER A 81 -18.37 -28.19 24.59
C SER A 81 -17.19 -28.85 23.87
N TYR A 82 -17.36 -29.05 22.56
CA TYR A 82 -16.33 -29.58 21.67
C TYR A 82 -16.09 -28.57 20.55
N ASP A 83 -15.09 -27.71 20.75
CA ASP A 83 -14.83 -26.56 19.88
C ASP A 83 -13.37 -26.54 19.42
N ALA A 84 -13.12 -25.86 18.31
CA ALA A 84 -11.76 -25.56 17.87
C ALA A 84 -11.11 -24.59 18.87
N THR A 85 -9.92 -24.93 19.36
CA THR A 85 -9.18 -24.16 20.37
C THR A 85 -7.89 -23.55 19.83
N ALA A 86 -7.38 -24.06 18.71
CA ALA A 86 -6.17 -23.58 18.05
C ALA A 86 -6.18 -23.91 16.54
N CYS A 87 -5.34 -23.22 15.78
CA CYS A 87 -5.10 -23.51 14.36
C CYS A 87 -3.82 -24.34 14.21
N ILE A 88 -3.67 -25.00 13.06
CA ILE A 88 -2.46 -25.75 12.69
C ILE A 88 -1.81 -25.06 11.49
N ASP A 89 -0.53 -24.73 11.62
CA ASP A 89 0.26 -24.13 10.54
C ASP A 89 0.62 -25.18 9.46
N PRO A 90 1.11 -24.76 8.28
CA PRO A 90 1.48 -25.70 7.21
C PRO A 90 2.62 -26.66 7.57
N LEU A 91 3.35 -26.41 8.65
CA LEU A 91 4.42 -27.27 9.17
C LEU A 91 3.89 -28.26 10.23
N GLY A 92 2.59 -28.23 10.54
CA GLY A 92 1.95 -29.09 11.53
C GLY A 92 2.06 -28.61 12.98
N ASN A 93 2.56 -27.39 13.20
CA ASN A 93 2.69 -26.81 14.53
C ASN A 93 1.40 -26.10 14.94
N GLU A 94 1.10 -26.17 16.24
CA GLU A 94 -0.08 -25.52 16.81
C GLU A 94 0.13 -24.00 16.94
N MET A 95 -0.92 -23.24 16.58
CA MET A 95 -1.01 -21.79 16.70
C MET A 95 -2.20 -21.44 17.60
N LYS A 96 -1.94 -20.82 18.76
CA LYS A 96 -3.02 -20.39 19.66
C LYS A 96 -3.84 -19.27 19.01
N VAL A 97 -5.09 -19.14 19.43
CA VAL A 97 -5.92 -18.00 19.02
C VAL A 97 -5.25 -16.69 19.41
N GLY A 98 -5.18 -15.75 18.46
CA GLY A 98 -4.47 -14.48 18.57
C GLY A 98 -3.03 -14.53 18.04
N GLU A 99 -2.46 -15.72 17.81
CA GLU A 99 -1.13 -15.83 17.22
C GLU A 99 -1.15 -15.58 15.71
N SER A 100 -0.07 -14.97 15.23
CA SER A 100 0.23 -14.82 13.81
C SER A 100 1.62 -15.37 13.49
N ARG A 101 1.78 -16.02 12.34
CA ARG A 101 3.07 -16.52 11.85
C ARG A 101 3.35 -16.02 10.45
N ARG A 102 4.59 -15.59 10.23
CA ARG A 102 5.09 -15.22 8.91
C ARG A 102 5.64 -16.46 8.21
N LEU A 103 5.13 -16.74 7.03
CA LEU A 103 5.49 -17.84 6.15
C LEU A 103 6.13 -17.29 4.87
N SER A 104 6.77 -18.17 4.08
CA SER A 104 7.34 -17.82 2.78
C SER A 104 8.24 -16.59 2.82
N ASN A 105 9.23 -16.58 3.72
CA ASN A 105 10.16 -15.47 3.96
C ASN A 105 9.48 -14.13 4.29
N GLY A 106 8.28 -14.16 4.88
CA GLY A 106 7.56 -12.95 5.30
C GLY A 106 6.51 -12.45 4.33
N THR A 107 6.37 -13.08 3.15
CA THR A 107 5.37 -12.67 2.13
C THR A 107 3.94 -13.08 2.46
N VAL A 108 3.75 -14.04 3.37
CA VAL A 108 2.44 -14.52 3.80
C VAL A 108 2.38 -14.46 5.31
N VAL A 109 1.33 -13.85 5.85
CA VAL A 109 1.03 -13.83 7.28
C VAL A 109 -0.18 -14.72 7.53
N LEU A 110 0.01 -15.73 8.35
CA LEU A 110 -1.03 -16.63 8.79
C LEU A 110 -1.53 -16.17 10.16
N HIS A 111 -2.83 -15.97 10.31
CA HIS A 111 -3.46 -15.57 11.57
C HIS A 111 -4.41 -16.67 12.05
N CYS A 112 -4.38 -16.96 13.36
CA CYS A 112 -5.42 -17.74 14.02
C CYS A 112 -6.31 -16.80 14.83
N THR A 113 -7.57 -16.61 14.43
CA THR A 113 -8.46 -15.60 15.03
C THR A 113 -9.82 -16.21 15.38
N ILE A 114 -10.60 -15.55 16.23
CA ILE A 114 -12.01 -15.89 16.45
C ILE A 114 -12.87 -14.86 15.71
N SER A 115 -13.78 -15.35 14.87
CA SER A 115 -14.72 -14.52 14.13
C SER A 115 -16.11 -15.16 14.24
N ASN A 116 -17.06 -14.40 14.81
CA ASN A 116 -18.42 -14.87 15.14
C ASN A 116 -18.44 -16.11 16.04
N GLY A 117 -17.56 -16.16 17.04
CA GLY A 117 -17.46 -17.28 17.98
C GLY A 117 -16.77 -18.53 17.43
N VAL A 118 -16.35 -18.53 16.16
CA VAL A 118 -15.68 -19.67 15.52
C VAL A 118 -14.21 -19.33 15.28
N VAL A 119 -13.31 -20.27 15.59
CA VAL A 119 -11.88 -20.15 15.26
C VAL A 119 -11.69 -20.25 13.75
N LYS A 120 -10.98 -19.28 13.17
CA LYS A 120 -10.66 -19.18 11.75
C LYS A 120 -9.16 -19.01 11.56
N LYS A 121 -8.67 -19.70 10.53
CA LYS A 121 -7.33 -19.54 9.98
C LYS A 121 -7.43 -18.56 8.80
N VAL A 122 -6.81 -17.38 8.93
CA VAL A 122 -6.83 -16.33 7.90
C VAL A 122 -5.44 -16.23 7.30
N ILE A 123 -5.37 -16.28 5.97
CA ILE A 123 -4.12 -16.13 5.22
C ILE A 123 -4.14 -14.73 4.59
N GLU A 124 -3.22 -13.88 5.02
CA GLU A 124 -3.02 -12.54 4.49
C GLU A 124 -1.70 -12.50 3.73
N LYS A 125 -1.69 -11.86 2.55
CA LYS A 125 -0.42 -11.55 1.88
C LYS A 125 0.16 -10.32 2.58
N ALA A 126 1.42 -10.40 2.97
CA ALA A 126 2.10 -9.26 3.56
C ALA A 126 2.07 -8.08 2.58
N SER A 127 1.68 -6.91 3.08
CA SER A 127 1.79 -5.66 2.33
C SER A 127 3.25 -5.26 2.20
N GLY A 128 3.66 -4.91 0.98
CA GLY A 128 5.03 -4.49 0.71
C GLY A 128 5.75 -5.29 -0.38
N CYS A 129 6.98 -4.88 -0.66
CA CYS A 129 7.81 -5.41 -1.74
C CYS A 129 8.82 -6.39 -1.18
N PHE A 130 8.86 -7.60 -1.74
CA PHE A 130 9.86 -8.58 -1.41
C PHE A 130 11.04 -8.48 -2.37
N PHE A 131 12.21 -8.08 -1.87
CA PHE A 131 13.42 -7.92 -2.67
C PHE A 131 14.65 -8.37 -1.87
N ASN A 132 15.47 -9.25 -2.47
CA ASN A 132 16.70 -9.80 -1.87
C ASN A 132 16.51 -10.30 -0.43
N ASP A 133 15.55 -11.21 -0.24
CA ASP A 133 15.14 -11.80 1.05
C ASP A 133 14.67 -10.81 2.13
N THR A 134 14.39 -9.56 1.75
CA THR A 134 13.91 -8.51 2.64
C THR A 134 12.52 -8.05 2.21
N LEU A 135 11.61 -7.91 3.18
CA LEU A 135 10.29 -7.32 2.96
C LEU A 135 10.33 -5.83 3.31
N TYR A 136 10.17 -4.98 2.31
CA TYR A 136 10.04 -3.54 2.42
C TYR A 136 8.56 -3.16 2.53
N GLY A 137 8.23 -2.22 3.39
CA GLY A 137 6.87 -1.71 3.58
C GLY A 137 6.31 -0.96 2.37
N GLU A 138 5.03 -0.60 2.44
CA GLU A 138 4.39 0.22 1.42
C GLU A 138 5.09 1.58 1.30
N ASP A 139 5.38 2.00 0.06
CA ASP A 139 6.09 3.25 -0.27
C ASP A 139 7.49 3.39 0.35
N GLU A 140 8.05 2.33 0.94
CA GLU A 140 9.39 2.35 1.51
C GLU A 140 10.45 2.49 0.41
N THR A 141 11.45 3.34 0.66
CA THR A 141 12.62 3.50 -0.20
C THR A 141 13.85 2.93 0.48
N TRP A 142 14.66 2.17 -0.27
CA TRP A 142 15.91 1.60 0.24
C TRP A 142 17.05 1.77 -0.76
N ILE A 143 18.26 1.46 -0.30
CA ILE A 143 19.48 1.55 -1.09
C ILE A 143 20.00 0.14 -1.34
N GLU A 144 20.02 -0.28 -2.60
CA GLU A 144 20.67 -1.53 -2.99
C GLU A 144 22.15 -1.27 -3.31
N PRO A 145 23.10 -1.85 -2.56
CA PRO A 145 24.52 -1.63 -2.79
C PRO A 145 24.96 -2.25 -4.12
N ILE A 146 25.83 -1.55 -4.84
CA ILE A 146 26.43 -2.11 -6.06
C ILE A 146 27.63 -2.95 -5.64
N GLN A 147 27.58 -4.25 -5.97
CA GLN A 147 28.76 -5.10 -5.80
C GLN A 147 29.88 -4.60 -6.71
N PRO A 148 31.13 -4.52 -6.21
CA PRO A 148 32.27 -4.12 -7.03
C PRO A 148 32.66 -5.28 -7.98
N SER A 149 31.84 -5.55 -9.00
CA SER A 149 32.27 -6.38 -10.12
C SER A 149 33.13 -5.52 -11.08
N LEU A 150 34.06 -6.17 -11.79
CA LEU A 150 35.05 -5.53 -12.64
C LEU A 150 34.45 -4.68 -13.80
N GLU A 151 33.15 -4.80 -14.07
CA GLU A 151 32.46 -4.12 -15.18
C GLU A 151 31.74 -2.81 -14.76
N ASP A 152 31.56 -2.55 -13.47
CA ASP A 152 30.96 -1.30 -12.96
C ASP A 152 32.00 -0.21 -12.66
N GLN A 153 33.11 -0.20 -13.41
CA GLN A 153 33.86 1.04 -13.62
C GLN A 153 32.92 2.01 -14.32
N VAL A 154 32.26 2.86 -13.52
CA VAL A 154 31.40 3.95 -13.96
C VAL A 154 32.16 4.76 -15.01
N PHE A 155 31.90 4.50 -16.29
CA PHE A 155 32.42 5.30 -17.37
C PHE A 155 31.78 6.68 -17.26
N MET A 156 32.55 7.60 -16.71
CA MET A 156 32.24 9.02 -16.63
C MET A 156 32.33 9.61 -18.03
N PHE A 157 31.18 9.79 -18.69
CA PHE A 157 31.13 10.54 -19.94
C PHE A 157 31.36 12.02 -19.65
N ARG A 158 32.61 12.46 -19.71
CA ARG A 158 32.96 13.88 -19.82
C ARG A 158 32.98 14.26 -21.30
N GLU A 159 31.84 14.64 -21.86
CA GLU A 159 31.78 15.26 -23.20
C GLU A 159 32.32 16.70 -23.14
N THR A 160 33.61 16.88 -22.84
CA THR A 160 34.24 18.19 -22.99
C THR A 160 34.71 18.40 -24.42
N ASN A 161 33.91 19.09 -25.23
CA ASN A 161 34.32 19.65 -26.52
C ASN A 161 35.27 20.87 -26.38
N ARG A 162 36.08 20.97 -25.31
CA ARG A 162 36.97 22.12 -25.09
C ARG A 162 38.45 21.72 -25.11
N PRO A 163 39.29 22.40 -25.92
CA PRO A 163 40.73 22.15 -25.95
C PRO A 163 41.36 22.57 -24.62
N LYS A 164 42.18 21.65 -24.08
CA LYS A 164 42.87 21.80 -22.80
C LYS A 164 43.87 22.97 -22.87
N LEU A 165 43.68 24.00 -22.04
CA LEU A 165 44.71 24.99 -21.75
C LEU A 165 44.89 25.14 -20.24
N GLY A 166 46.12 24.94 -19.78
CA GLY A 166 46.61 25.48 -18.50
C GLY A 166 46.37 24.66 -17.23
N ARG A 167 47.45 24.10 -16.70
CA ARG A 167 47.59 23.43 -15.40
C ARG A 167 46.96 24.19 -14.22
N ARG A 168 45.95 23.58 -13.60
CA ARG A 168 45.87 23.34 -12.15
C ARG A 168 45.33 21.92 -11.98
N GLN A 169 46.07 21.03 -11.34
CA GLN A 169 45.54 19.72 -10.93
C GLN A 169 44.51 19.97 -9.83
N ALA A 170 43.27 20.27 -10.22
CA ALA A 170 42.15 20.02 -9.35
C ALA A 170 42.12 18.51 -9.15
N VAL A 171 42.21 18.06 -7.89
CA VAL A 171 41.83 16.69 -7.53
C VAL A 171 40.34 16.60 -7.85
N ILE A 172 40.01 16.08 -9.04
CA ILE A 172 38.62 15.85 -9.42
C ILE A 172 38.19 14.64 -8.59
N VAL A 173 37.43 14.88 -7.53
CA VAL A 173 36.73 13.81 -6.82
C VAL A 173 35.69 13.27 -7.80
N GLU A 174 35.96 12.09 -8.36
CA GLU A 174 35.03 11.46 -9.29
C GLU A 174 33.82 10.94 -8.49
N PRO A 175 32.59 11.40 -8.77
CA PRO A 175 31.39 10.88 -8.14
C PRO A 175 31.23 9.39 -8.39
N LYS A 176 31.49 8.60 -7.36
CA LYS A 176 31.30 7.16 -7.40
C LYS A 176 29.87 6.81 -7.01
N LEU A 177 29.17 6.13 -7.91
CA LEU A 177 27.89 5.49 -7.64
C LEU A 177 28.12 4.42 -6.54
N ARG A 178 27.43 4.59 -5.40
CA ARG A 178 27.53 3.68 -4.24
C ARG A 178 26.43 2.63 -4.21
N GLY A 179 25.29 2.95 -4.81
CA GLY A 179 24.11 2.10 -4.77
C GLY A 179 23.04 2.57 -5.73
N ARG A 180 22.01 1.74 -5.85
CA ARG A 180 20.79 1.99 -6.59
C ARG A 180 19.71 2.41 -5.60
N LEU A 181 18.99 3.48 -5.89
CA LEU A 181 17.86 3.92 -5.08
C LEU A 181 16.63 3.15 -5.54
N MET A 182 16.05 2.38 -4.64
CA MET A 182 14.89 1.53 -4.89
C MET A 182 13.67 2.08 -4.13
N GLN A 183 12.49 1.82 -4.67
CA GLN A 183 11.22 2.13 -4.02
C GLN A 183 10.25 0.97 -4.14
N CYS A 184 9.50 0.71 -3.08
CA CYS A 184 8.35 -0.15 -3.14
C CYS A 184 7.17 0.64 -3.67
N PHE A 185 6.58 0.20 -4.78
CA PHE A 185 5.41 0.86 -5.33
C PHE A 185 4.31 -0.16 -5.62
N ARG A 186 3.08 0.34 -5.60
CA ARG A 186 1.87 -0.45 -5.85
C ARG A 186 1.22 0.02 -7.15
N PRO A 187 1.60 -0.53 -8.32
CA PRO A 187 1.01 -0.12 -9.60
C PRO A 187 -0.49 -0.42 -9.66
N HIS A 188 -0.93 -1.50 -9.03
CA HIS A 188 -2.33 -1.93 -8.99
C HIS A 188 -2.72 -2.41 -7.59
N TYR A 189 -4.02 -2.39 -7.29
CA TYR A 189 -4.56 -2.76 -5.98
C TYR A 189 -4.18 -4.18 -5.48
N ASN A 190 -3.56 -5.05 -6.28
CA ASN A 190 -3.38 -6.45 -5.92
C ASN A 190 -1.93 -6.93 -5.81
N PHE A 191 -0.93 -6.10 -6.14
CA PHE A 191 0.47 -6.50 -6.03
C PHE A 191 1.41 -5.31 -5.85
N PHE A 192 2.54 -5.57 -5.22
CA PHE A 192 3.62 -4.62 -4.97
C PHE A 192 4.84 -5.02 -5.80
N GLU A 193 5.53 -4.03 -6.34
CA GLU A 193 6.75 -4.22 -7.12
C GLU A 193 7.87 -3.32 -6.60
N SER A 194 9.09 -3.84 -6.61
CA SER A 194 10.29 -3.05 -6.35
C SER A 194 10.72 -2.33 -7.63
N GLN A 195 10.87 -1.02 -7.57
CA GLN A 195 11.27 -0.20 -8.71
C GLN A 195 12.62 0.47 -8.47
N LEU A 196 13.46 0.48 -9.51
CA LEU A 196 14.64 1.33 -9.57
C LEU A 196 14.20 2.77 -9.85
N ILE A 197 14.38 3.66 -8.88
CA ILE A 197 13.95 5.06 -8.99
C ILE A 197 15.11 6.05 -9.07
N GLY A 198 16.36 5.61 -8.87
CA GLY A 198 17.49 6.53 -8.88
C GLY A 198 18.86 5.94 -8.56
N CYS A 199 19.80 6.86 -8.34
CA CYS A 199 21.20 6.65 -8.04
C CYS A 199 21.52 7.08 -6.61
N VAL A 200 22.51 6.45 -6.00
CA VAL A 200 23.09 6.91 -4.73
C VAL A 200 24.54 7.33 -4.92
N VAL A 201 24.83 8.60 -4.70
CA VAL A 201 26.18 9.19 -4.83
C VAL A 201 26.59 9.80 -3.48
N GLY A 202 27.59 9.20 -2.83
CA GLY A 202 27.99 9.61 -1.49
C GLY A 202 26.85 9.44 -0.48
N LYS A 203 26.27 10.55 -0.03
CA LYS A 203 25.12 10.61 0.89
C LYS A 203 23.80 11.02 0.23
N PHE A 204 23.81 11.25 -1.09
CA PHE A 204 22.68 11.78 -1.83
C PHE A 204 21.99 10.67 -2.61
N GLY A 205 20.67 10.53 -2.42
CA GLY A 205 19.80 9.80 -3.33
C GLY A 205 19.26 10.75 -4.40
N ILE A 206 19.48 10.43 -5.67
CA ILE A 206 19.14 11.27 -6.82
C ILE A 206 18.21 10.45 -7.71
N ARG A 207 16.98 10.91 -7.97
CA ARG A 207 16.07 10.14 -8.83
C ARG A 207 16.55 10.17 -10.28
N ILE A 208 16.10 9.21 -11.07
CA ILE A 208 16.36 9.20 -12.52
C ILE A 208 15.91 10.53 -13.12
N ASP A 209 16.76 11.10 -13.96
CA ASP A 209 16.60 12.41 -14.59
C ASP A 209 16.67 13.64 -13.68
N GLU A 210 16.85 13.45 -12.37
CA GLU A 210 17.14 14.53 -11.44
C GLU A 210 18.64 14.79 -11.32
N TYR A 211 18.95 15.96 -10.77
CA TYR A 211 20.32 16.42 -10.55
C TYR A 211 20.55 16.69 -9.07
N ALA A 212 21.79 16.56 -8.63
CA ALA A 212 22.21 17.01 -7.31
C ALA A 212 23.57 17.68 -7.37
N GLN A 213 23.77 18.66 -6.49
CA GLN A 213 25.08 19.20 -6.20
C GLN A 213 25.71 18.37 -5.09
N ILE A 214 26.75 17.62 -5.43
CA ILE A 214 27.46 16.76 -4.48
C ILE A 214 28.56 17.50 -3.73
N GLU A 215 29.18 18.48 -4.41
CA GLU A 215 30.22 19.36 -3.90
C GLU A 215 30.04 20.75 -4.54
N PRO A 216 30.57 21.83 -3.94
CA PRO A 216 30.48 23.17 -4.51
C PRO A 216 30.99 23.21 -5.95
N GLY A 217 30.07 23.50 -6.89
CA GLY A 217 30.36 23.57 -8.32
C GLY A 217 30.38 22.22 -9.07
N ILE A 218 30.17 21.10 -8.40
CA ILE A 218 30.07 19.77 -9.04
C ILE A 218 28.62 19.30 -9.01
N TYR A 219 28.03 19.21 -10.20
CA TYR A 219 26.67 18.73 -10.41
C TYR A 219 26.69 17.38 -11.10
N VAL A 220 25.80 16.51 -10.67
CA VAL A 220 25.63 15.18 -11.26
C VAL A 220 24.17 14.91 -11.56
N LYS A 221 23.93 14.17 -12.63
CA LYS A 221 22.63 13.67 -13.05
C LYS A 221 22.59 12.15 -12.92
N CYS A 222 21.50 11.62 -12.38
CA CYS A 222 21.24 10.19 -12.48
C CYS A 222 20.60 9.88 -13.84
N VAL A 223 21.16 8.90 -14.56
CA VAL A 223 20.70 8.51 -15.89
C VAL A 223 20.42 7.01 -15.94
N GLU A 224 19.38 6.62 -16.63
CA GLU A 224 19.12 5.21 -16.93
C GLU A 224 20.06 4.75 -18.06
N ARG A 225 20.62 3.54 -17.92
CA ARG A 225 21.47 2.89 -18.92
C ARG A 225 20.60 2.04 -19.83
N GLU A 226 21.06 1.83 -21.07
CA GLU A 226 20.40 0.94 -22.03
C GLU A 226 20.23 -0.50 -21.51
N SER A 227 21.08 -0.92 -20.57
CA SER A 227 20.98 -2.22 -19.90
C SER A 227 19.92 -2.30 -18.80
N GLY A 228 19.13 -1.24 -18.57
CA GLY A 228 18.11 -1.16 -17.50
C GLY A 228 18.71 -0.87 -16.11
N GLY A 229 19.99 -0.53 -16.03
CA GLY A 229 20.64 -0.07 -14.80
C GLY A 229 20.64 1.47 -14.69
N VAL A 230 21.27 1.99 -13.64
CA VAL A 230 21.49 3.44 -13.49
C VAL A 230 22.97 3.80 -13.55
N GLY A 231 23.27 5.00 -14.01
CA GLY A 231 24.59 5.60 -14.06
C GLY A 231 24.55 7.06 -13.59
N VAL A 232 25.73 7.61 -13.34
CA VAL A 232 25.90 9.00 -12.92
C VAL A 232 26.67 9.73 -14.01
N LYS A 233 26.13 10.84 -14.50
CA LYS A 233 26.81 11.74 -15.43
C LYS A 233 27.13 13.05 -14.72
N VAL A 234 28.39 13.49 -14.77
CA VAL A 234 28.74 14.86 -14.37
C VAL A 234 28.20 15.81 -15.42
N VAL A 235 27.50 16.86 -14.98
CA VAL A 235 26.90 17.85 -15.86
C VAL A 235 27.45 19.23 -15.56
N ASP A 236 27.55 20.04 -16.61
CA ASP A 236 27.96 21.43 -16.45
C ASP A 236 26.76 22.29 -16.05
N ARG A 237 27.02 23.50 -15.55
CA ARG A 237 25.96 24.43 -15.11
C ARG A 237 25.00 24.79 -16.25
N ASP A 238 25.49 24.79 -17.49
CA ASP A 238 24.69 25.10 -18.67
C ASP A 238 23.65 24.01 -18.95
N ASP A 239 23.94 22.75 -18.59
CA ASP A 239 23.00 21.62 -18.71
C ASP A 239 21.84 21.70 -17.70
N LEU A 240 21.99 22.52 -16.65
CA LEU A 240 20.93 22.79 -15.66
C LEU A 240 19.96 23.87 -16.13
N SER A 241 20.16 24.44 -17.31
CA SER A 241 19.24 25.43 -17.89
C SER A 241 17.91 24.79 -18.28
N CYS A 242 16.83 25.55 -18.12
CA CYS A 242 15.49 25.10 -18.47
C CYS A 242 15.10 25.61 -19.85
N ARG A 243 14.48 24.76 -20.67
CA ARG A 243 13.94 25.18 -21.97
C ARG A 243 12.50 25.67 -21.82
N MET A 244 12.29 26.94 -22.13
CA MET A 244 10.98 27.60 -22.09
C MET A 244 10.60 28.07 -23.49
N GLY A 245 9.81 27.26 -24.19
CA GLY A 245 9.47 27.49 -25.61
C GLY A 245 10.73 27.50 -26.48
N ASN A 246 11.06 28.67 -27.03
CA ASN A 246 12.24 28.88 -27.87
C ASN A 246 13.45 29.47 -27.12
N ALA A 247 13.31 29.78 -25.83
CA ALA A 247 14.38 30.34 -25.01
C ALA A 247 14.91 29.31 -24.00
N THR A 248 16.19 29.43 -23.64
CA THR A 248 16.79 28.72 -22.50
C THR A 248 17.02 29.71 -21.36
N VAL A 249 16.60 29.35 -20.15
CA VAL A 249 16.77 30.17 -18.95
C VAL A 249 17.77 29.51 -18.00
N PRO A 250 18.66 30.26 -17.35
CA PRO A 250 19.69 29.70 -16.49
C PRO A 250 19.12 29.14 -15.19
N GLU A 251 19.89 28.26 -14.55
CA GLU A 251 19.54 27.68 -13.25
C GLU A 251 19.28 28.76 -12.18
N GLY A 252 18.18 28.60 -11.45
CA GLY A 252 17.73 29.54 -10.43
C GLY A 252 17.05 30.80 -10.96
N TYR A 253 16.87 30.94 -12.28
CA TYR A 253 16.12 32.04 -12.86
C TYR A 253 14.64 31.96 -12.46
N VAL A 254 14.10 33.06 -11.95
CA VAL A 254 12.71 33.17 -11.49
C VAL A 254 11.94 34.12 -12.39
N TRP A 255 10.74 33.73 -12.82
CA TRP A 255 9.88 34.55 -13.65
C TRP A 255 8.40 34.38 -13.32
N VAL A 256 7.60 35.37 -13.69
CA VAL A 256 6.14 35.32 -13.56
C VAL A 256 5.53 35.08 -14.94
N ASP A 257 4.74 34.02 -15.06
CA ASP A 257 3.88 33.78 -16.21
C ASP A 257 2.50 34.39 -15.89
N THR A 258 2.21 35.54 -16.51
CA THR A 258 0.95 36.27 -16.32
C THR A 258 -0.25 35.55 -16.92
N LEU A 259 -0.05 34.70 -17.94
CA LEU A 259 -1.12 33.91 -18.53
C LEU A 259 -1.53 32.79 -17.58
N ARG A 260 -0.56 32.16 -16.93
CA ARG A 260 -0.80 31.09 -15.94
C ARG A 260 -1.06 31.61 -14.53
N GLY A 261 -0.86 32.91 -14.28
CA GLY A 261 -0.99 33.51 -12.95
C GLY A 261 -0.08 32.83 -11.93
N ALA A 262 1.18 32.58 -12.28
CA ALA A 262 2.10 31.83 -11.42
C ALA A 262 3.55 32.28 -11.59
N GLU A 263 4.30 32.20 -10.49
CA GLU A 263 5.76 32.31 -10.50
C GLU A 263 6.38 30.93 -10.68
N PHE A 264 7.35 30.86 -11.58
CA PHE A 264 8.15 29.69 -11.86
C PHE A 264 9.62 29.99 -11.59
N THR A 265 10.37 28.94 -11.30
CA THR A 265 11.83 28.95 -11.21
C THR A 265 12.40 27.82 -12.04
N CYS A 266 13.55 28.05 -12.64
CA CYS A 266 14.36 26.96 -13.16
C CYS A 266 15.09 26.33 -11.98
N SER A 267 14.91 25.01 -11.80
CA SER A 267 15.56 24.24 -10.76
C SER A 267 16.03 22.93 -11.37
N SER A 268 17.34 22.85 -11.59
CA SER A 268 18.07 21.71 -12.11
C SER A 268 17.45 21.17 -13.40
N GLY A 269 17.36 22.03 -14.42
CA GLY A 269 16.77 21.70 -15.71
C GLY A 269 15.24 21.55 -15.72
N ASN A 270 14.58 21.60 -14.57
CA ASN A 270 13.13 21.49 -14.44
C ASN A 270 12.48 22.85 -14.17
N ILE A 271 11.37 23.12 -14.86
CA ILE A 271 10.54 24.29 -14.59
C ILE A 271 9.62 23.98 -13.42
N VAL A 272 9.90 24.58 -12.26
CA VAL A 272 9.17 24.35 -11.03
C VAL A 272 8.31 25.56 -10.71
N LYS A 273 7.03 25.33 -10.44
CA LYS A 273 6.13 26.37 -9.94
C LYS A 273 6.48 26.68 -8.49
N LYS A 274 6.69 27.95 -8.16
CA LYS A 274 7.08 28.39 -6.81
C LYS A 274 5.91 28.95 -6.00
N SER A 275 5.06 29.72 -6.66
CA SER A 275 3.87 30.32 -6.05
C SER A 275 2.85 30.68 -7.13
N CYS A 276 1.61 30.91 -6.74
CA CYS A 276 0.61 31.53 -7.60
C CYS A 276 0.65 33.04 -7.43
N VAL A 277 0.31 33.77 -8.50
CA VAL A 277 0.26 35.24 -8.49
C VAL A 277 -1.19 35.66 -8.67
N LEU A 278 -1.75 36.33 -7.66
CA LEU A 278 -3.11 36.85 -7.65
C LEU A 278 -3.05 38.37 -7.45
N GLY A 279 -3.19 39.13 -8.54
CA GLY A 279 -2.93 40.58 -8.51
C GLY A 279 -1.48 40.87 -8.11
N SER A 280 -1.29 41.61 -7.02
CA SER A 280 0.03 41.90 -6.44
C SER A 280 0.50 40.86 -5.41
N GLU A 281 -0.34 39.90 -5.03
CA GLU A 281 -0.02 38.93 -3.98
C GLU A 281 0.54 37.63 -4.54
N ARG A 282 1.46 37.03 -3.77
CA ARG A 282 2.06 35.73 -4.05
C ARG A 282 1.54 34.71 -3.05
N ILE A 283 0.80 33.75 -3.56
CA ILE A 283 0.15 32.70 -2.76
C ILE A 283 1.04 31.46 -2.79
N PRO A 284 1.51 30.96 -1.61
CA PRO A 284 2.28 29.73 -1.54
C PRO A 284 1.51 28.52 -2.08
N LEU A 285 2.24 27.53 -2.61
CA LEU A 285 1.64 26.26 -3.04
C LEU A 285 0.86 25.59 -1.90
N GLY A 286 -0.29 24.98 -2.23
CA GLY A 286 -1.19 24.33 -1.28
C GLY A 286 -2.02 25.28 -0.43
N LYS A 287 -1.80 26.60 -0.51
CA LYS A 287 -2.60 27.57 0.23
C LYS A 287 -3.91 27.85 -0.49
N GLU A 288 -4.95 27.96 0.31
CA GLU A 288 -6.30 28.37 -0.09
C GLU A 288 -6.54 29.83 0.28
N VAL A 289 -7.19 30.58 -0.61
CA VAL A 289 -7.53 31.99 -0.41
C VAL A 289 -8.97 32.20 -0.81
N ARG A 290 -9.76 32.80 0.07
CA ARG A 290 -11.12 33.23 -0.25
C ARG A 290 -11.07 34.55 -1.01
N LEU A 291 -11.67 34.55 -2.20
CA LEU A 291 -11.80 35.71 -3.07
C LEU A 291 -13.04 36.53 -2.67
N LYS A 292 -13.09 37.80 -3.12
CA LYS A 292 -14.19 38.72 -2.81
C LYS A 292 -15.55 38.26 -3.33
N ASN A 293 -15.56 37.47 -4.40
CA ASN A 293 -16.76 36.90 -5.03
C ASN A 293 -17.23 35.59 -4.38
N GLU A 294 -16.82 35.32 -3.14
CA GLU A 294 -17.12 34.09 -2.39
C GLU A 294 -16.51 32.81 -2.97
N CYS A 295 -15.71 32.90 -4.05
CA CYS A 295 -14.97 31.77 -4.58
C CYS A 295 -13.73 31.46 -3.73
N VAL A 296 -13.31 30.21 -3.73
CA VAL A 296 -12.06 29.74 -3.15
C VAL A 296 -11.04 29.51 -4.26
N PHE A 297 -9.89 30.14 -4.12
CA PHE A 297 -8.71 29.92 -4.95
C PHE A 297 -7.75 28.98 -4.24
N VAL A 298 -7.31 27.90 -4.91
CA VAL A 298 -6.31 26.97 -4.37
C VAL A 298 -5.08 27.02 -5.27
N CYS A 299 -3.93 27.34 -4.67
CA CYS A 299 -2.66 27.37 -5.37
C CYS A 299 -2.07 25.96 -5.52
N HIS A 300 -2.60 25.15 -6.44
CA HIS A 300 -2.15 23.78 -6.66
C HIS A 300 -0.84 23.73 -7.47
N PRO A 301 0.09 22.77 -7.20
CA PRO A 301 1.40 22.69 -7.86
C PRO A 301 1.35 22.51 -9.38
N GLY A 302 0.35 21.79 -9.90
CA GLY A 302 0.10 21.67 -11.34
C GLY A 302 -0.66 22.87 -11.91
N THR A 303 -1.98 22.85 -11.80
CA THR A 303 -2.87 23.89 -12.35
C THR A 303 -3.62 24.62 -11.26
N ASN A 304 -3.72 25.95 -11.33
CA ASN A 304 -4.53 26.76 -10.42
C ASN A 304 -5.99 26.29 -10.39
N MET A 305 -6.57 26.12 -9.19
CA MET A 305 -7.97 25.70 -9.04
C MET A 305 -8.83 26.83 -8.49
N TYR A 306 -10.04 26.94 -9.02
CA TYR A 306 -11.05 27.91 -8.62
C TYR A 306 -12.36 27.17 -8.32
N MET A 307 -12.87 27.35 -7.12
CA MET A 307 -14.08 26.69 -6.63
C MET A 307 -15.08 27.77 -6.23
N CYS A 308 -16.22 27.85 -6.92
CA CYS A 308 -17.27 28.82 -6.63
C CYS A 308 -18.58 28.05 -6.35
N ASP A 309 -19.24 28.35 -5.23
CA ASP A 309 -20.52 27.70 -4.87
C ASP A 309 -21.68 28.11 -5.79
N LYS A 310 -21.54 29.27 -6.44
CA LYS A 310 -22.49 29.74 -7.45
C LYS A 310 -22.01 29.30 -8.82
N VAL A 311 -22.81 28.47 -9.48
CA VAL A 311 -22.69 28.22 -10.93
C VAL A 311 -22.70 29.58 -11.61
N ILE A 312 -21.63 29.93 -12.32
CA ILE A 312 -21.58 31.15 -13.13
C ILE A 312 -22.63 30.95 -14.24
N HIS A 313 -23.86 31.44 -14.01
CA HIS A 313 -24.90 31.43 -15.02
C HIS A 313 -24.45 32.33 -16.16
N LYS A 314 -24.25 31.71 -17.34
CA LYS A 314 -24.17 32.29 -18.69
C LYS A 314 -23.71 33.76 -18.75
N SER A 315 -22.48 33.94 -19.20
CA SER A 315 -21.98 35.17 -19.80
C SER A 315 -22.90 35.66 -20.92
N GLU A 316 -23.67 36.71 -20.65
CA GLU A 316 -24.10 37.65 -21.69
C GLU A 316 -22.89 38.51 -22.06
N VAL A 317 -22.47 38.37 -23.31
CA VAL A 317 -21.53 39.28 -23.96
C VAL A 317 -22.38 40.47 -24.39
N ILE A 318 -22.19 41.62 -23.74
CA ILE A 318 -22.60 42.90 -24.32
C ILE A 318 -21.43 43.33 -25.19
N ASP A 319 -21.48 42.95 -26.46
CA ASP A 319 -20.71 43.58 -27.53
C ASP A 319 -21.62 44.63 -28.16
N GLU A 320 -21.69 45.82 -27.55
CA GLU A 320 -22.15 47.02 -28.22
C GLU A 320 -20.90 47.83 -28.55
N ASP A 321 -20.47 47.70 -29.81
CA ASP A 321 -19.71 48.67 -30.62
C ASP A 321 -18.59 48.02 -31.44
N LEU A 322 -18.90 47.04 -32.30
CA LEU A 322 -18.07 46.76 -33.49
C LEU A 322 -18.74 45.89 -34.55
N GLU A 323 -19.98 46.22 -34.94
CA GLU A 323 -20.48 45.82 -36.26
C GLU A 323 -20.31 46.97 -37.26
N GLN A 324 -19.15 47.01 -37.93
CA GLN A 324 -19.15 47.35 -39.35
C GLN A 324 -17.93 46.76 -40.07
N LYS A 325 -18.27 45.89 -41.04
CA LYS A 325 -17.42 45.27 -42.06
C LYS A 325 -16.55 44.11 -41.57
N ILE A 326 -17.01 42.89 -41.85
CA ILE A 326 -16.33 41.99 -42.79
C ILE A 326 -17.33 40.96 -43.32
N ASP A 327 -17.26 40.80 -44.63
CA ASP A 327 -18.10 40.00 -45.51
C ASP A 327 -18.00 38.48 -45.23
N LYS A 328 -19.13 37.80 -45.44
CA LYS A 328 -19.35 36.37 -45.20
C LYS A 328 -18.74 35.54 -46.32
N SER A 329 -17.66 34.80 -46.06
CA SER A 329 -17.51 33.46 -46.66
C SER A 329 -16.48 32.57 -45.93
N LYS A 330 -16.90 31.32 -45.71
CA LYS A 330 -16.16 30.13 -45.24
C LYS A 330 -15.98 29.94 -43.72
N ILE A 331 -17.06 29.42 -43.14
CA ILE A 331 -17.10 28.66 -41.89
C ILE A 331 -16.56 27.24 -42.15
N ARG A 332 -15.55 26.79 -41.39
CA ARG A 332 -15.39 25.38 -40.98
C ARG A 332 -14.79 25.34 -39.58
N TRP A 333 -15.53 24.74 -38.65
CA TRP A 333 -15.34 24.78 -37.20
C TRP A 333 -14.17 23.94 -36.69
N GLY A 334 -13.55 24.42 -35.61
CA GLY A 334 -12.55 23.71 -34.80
C GLY A 334 -12.12 24.50 -33.56
N SER A 335 -13.09 24.92 -32.72
CA SER A 335 -12.99 25.34 -31.31
C SER A 335 -11.66 25.96 -30.82
N PHE A 336 -11.46 27.25 -31.09
CA PHE A 336 -10.60 28.12 -30.28
C PHE A 336 -11.45 28.75 -29.16
N GLY A 337 -11.33 28.24 -27.94
CA GLY A 337 -11.83 28.91 -26.74
C GLY A 337 -10.87 30.02 -26.34
N ALA A 338 -11.28 31.26 -26.55
CA ALA A 338 -10.49 32.47 -26.35
C ALA A 338 -9.96 32.60 -24.91
N LYS A 339 -8.68 32.99 -24.84
CA LYS A 339 -7.97 33.42 -23.63
C LYS A 339 -8.63 34.69 -23.08
N ARG A 340 -9.18 34.63 -21.86
CA ARG A 340 -9.33 35.85 -21.04
C ARG A 340 -7.98 36.16 -20.39
N THR A 341 -7.65 37.44 -20.30
CA THR A 341 -6.49 37.86 -19.52
C THR A 341 -6.87 37.89 -18.03
N PHE A 342 -5.97 37.38 -17.19
CA PHE A 342 -6.16 37.13 -15.76
C PHE A 342 -6.57 38.37 -14.94
N ASN A 343 -6.37 39.58 -15.48
CA ASN A 343 -6.68 40.84 -14.81
C ASN A 343 -8.18 41.18 -14.79
N GLU A 344 -9.02 40.56 -15.61
CA GLU A 344 -10.46 40.89 -15.71
C GLU A 344 -11.32 40.21 -14.63
N ILE A 345 -10.77 39.23 -13.91
CA ILE A 345 -11.52 38.48 -12.86
C ILE A 345 -11.38 39.15 -11.48
N LEU A 346 -10.52 40.17 -11.35
CA LEU A 346 -10.15 40.79 -10.07
C LEU A 346 -10.82 42.15 -9.77
N GLN A 347 -11.74 42.64 -10.60
CA GLN A 347 -12.52 43.85 -10.31
C GLN A 347 -13.88 43.53 -9.71
#